data_AF-A0A6L5ZHX9-F1
#
_entry.id   AF-A0A6L5ZHX9-F1
#
_cell.length_a   1.000
_cell.length_b   1.000
_cell.length_c   1.000
_cell.angle_alpha   90.00
_cell.angle_beta   90.00
_cell.angle_gamma   90.00
#
_symmetry.space_group_name_H-M   'P 1'
#
loop_
_entity.id
_entity.type
_entity.pdbx_description
1 polymer ?
#
loop_
_entity_poly.entity_id
_entity_poly.type
_entity_poly.pdbx_seq_one_letter_code
_entity_poly.pdbx_strand_id
1 'polypeptide(L)'
;MSDTTRSTRRPRFGALLLVLLFCVLASTSQSSPAGASRQTKSQDARTVQIDPAVLAEATGPDGVLDIAVRKVEPFAFPTPRGWSGYSIEMWEEAADALKIPYEYQEKASVTEQLEAVRSGEADAALGAISITAVREEEFDFSIAMYDSGLQILTKPSNGSAWSMLGKLFSSTVLFLVIGVIALLIIVGHVVWLIERRRNDDFPRKYFPGVWEGTWWAIVTMSTVGYGDTSVKTKAGRLVAMCWMLLGLVLVAQFTAIITSTLTVTRLESDVNNLGDLNGKRVVTVANTTSVQFLEGLGIQALEVDSTEQAFQAVESGKAAAFVFDSPILRSYVASSGNDALQVVGPVFQPQGYGMVFPSGSEIITPIDLEFLKQREDGFAADLSSKYLGD
;
A
#
# COMPACT_ATOMS: atom_id res chain seq x y z
N MET A 1 75.16 -27.16 18.63
CA MET A 1 74.75 -26.86 20.02
C MET A 1 74.89 -25.36 20.22
N SER A 2 73.76 -24.67 20.26
CA SER A 2 73.61 -23.23 20.43
C SER A 2 72.44 -23.00 21.37
N ASP A 3 72.59 -22.16 22.39
CA ASP A 3 71.72 -20.99 22.60
C ASP A 3 72.23 -20.18 23.81
N THR A 4 72.81 -18.98 23.64
CA THR A 4 72.24 -17.63 23.47
C THR A 4 71.44 -17.08 24.66
N THR A 5 71.97 -15.98 25.23
CA THR A 5 71.40 -15.15 26.31
C THR A 5 70.93 -13.80 25.77
N ARG A 6 69.74 -13.32 26.18
CA ARG A 6 69.45 -11.99 26.77
C ARG A 6 67.97 -11.56 26.69
N SER A 7 67.36 -11.47 27.87
CA SER A 7 66.80 -10.27 28.53
C SER A 7 65.98 -9.20 27.77
N THR A 8 64.71 -9.10 28.19
CA THR A 8 63.87 -7.93 28.57
C THR A 8 63.57 -6.76 27.62
N ARG A 9 62.30 -6.63 27.21
CA ARG A 9 61.30 -5.60 27.62
C ARG A 9 60.11 -5.60 26.63
N ARG A 10 58.88 -5.61 27.16
CA ARG A 10 57.63 -5.43 26.38
C ARG A 10 57.52 -3.98 25.89
N PRO A 11 56.86 -3.75 24.73
CA PRO A 11 55.63 -2.97 24.81
C PRO A 11 54.47 -3.46 23.91
N ARG A 12 53.27 -3.29 24.48
CA ARG A 12 51.96 -2.93 23.90
C ARG A 12 51.84 -2.85 22.36
N PHE A 13 51.02 -3.74 21.77
CA PHE A 13 50.15 -3.46 20.61
C PHE A 13 49.05 -4.53 20.55
N GLY A 14 48.09 -4.40 21.46
CA GLY A 14 46.80 -5.07 21.38
C GLY A 14 45.73 -3.98 21.42
N ALA A 15 44.68 -4.13 20.60
CA ALA A 15 43.56 -3.21 20.39
C ALA A 15 43.82 -2.04 19.42
N LEU A 16 43.89 -2.33 18.11
CA LEU A 16 43.53 -1.34 17.07
C LEU A 16 43.19 -1.99 15.72
N LEU A 17 42.23 -2.94 15.67
CA LEU A 17 41.64 -3.36 14.39
C LEU A 17 40.25 -4.01 14.56
N LEU A 18 39.41 -3.42 15.40
CA LEU A 18 38.04 -3.91 15.63
C LEU A 18 37.07 -2.75 15.97
N VAL A 19 37.26 -1.59 15.31
CA VAL A 19 36.42 -0.38 15.52
C VAL A 19 35.90 0.22 14.20
N LEU A 20 36.24 -0.33 13.03
CA LEU A 20 35.81 0.23 11.73
C LEU A 20 34.67 -0.56 11.04
N LEU A 21 33.78 -1.18 11.81
CA LEU A 21 32.59 -1.88 11.26
C LEU A 21 31.27 -1.53 11.97
N PHE A 22 31.18 -0.39 12.66
CA PHE A 22 29.97 -0.03 13.43
C PHE A 22 29.59 1.46 13.40
N CYS A 23 29.82 2.17 12.29
CA CYS A 23 29.52 3.61 12.19
C CYS A 23 28.81 4.07 10.90
N VAL A 24 28.07 3.21 10.19
CA VAL A 24 27.24 3.64 9.02
C VAL A 24 25.76 3.23 9.13
N LEU A 25 25.27 2.80 10.30
CA LEU A 25 23.83 2.50 10.51
C LEU A 25 23.24 3.17 11.75
N ALA A 26 23.62 4.42 12.02
CA ALA A 26 23.01 5.21 13.10
C ALA A 26 22.87 6.67 12.68
N SER A 27 21.94 6.95 11.76
CA SER A 27 21.40 8.31 11.56
C SER A 27 20.17 8.22 10.64
N THR A 28 19.06 7.77 11.21
CA THR A 28 17.72 8.40 11.14
C THR A 28 16.75 7.50 11.90
N SER A 29 16.94 7.37 13.21
CA SER A 29 15.85 6.98 14.11
C SER A 29 15.35 8.27 14.75
N GLN A 30 14.35 8.90 14.13
CA GLN A 30 13.54 9.89 14.81
C GLN A 30 12.88 9.18 16.00
N SER A 31 13.35 9.48 17.19
CA SER A 31 12.68 9.15 18.43
C SER A 31 11.39 9.97 18.49
N SER A 32 10.25 9.33 18.22
CA SER A 32 8.95 9.86 18.65
C SER A 32 8.95 9.96 20.18
N PRO A 33 8.67 11.13 20.77
CA PRO A 33 8.39 11.18 22.19
C PRO A 33 7.02 10.54 22.44
N ALA A 34 7.05 9.29 22.91
CA ALA A 34 5.89 8.68 23.56
C ALA A 34 5.59 9.44 24.87
N GLY A 35 4.33 9.80 25.06
CA GLY A 35 3.76 10.02 26.39
C GLY A 35 4.04 11.39 27.02
N ALA A 36 3.63 12.47 26.36
CA ALA A 36 3.19 13.67 27.07
C ALA A 36 1.66 13.62 27.11
N SER A 37 1.11 13.33 28.29
CA SER A 37 -0.32 13.44 28.59
C SER A 37 -0.83 14.83 28.19
N ARG A 38 -1.48 14.92 27.03
CA ARG A 38 -2.17 16.14 26.59
C ARG A 38 -3.54 16.19 27.28
N GLN A 39 -3.52 16.43 28.59
CA GLN A 39 -4.63 17.10 29.25
C GLN A 39 -4.62 18.56 28.81
N THR A 40 -5.00 18.83 27.57
CA THR A 40 -5.67 20.09 27.25
C THR A 40 -7.14 19.85 27.58
N LYS A 41 -7.50 20.12 28.84
CA LYS A 41 -8.88 20.48 29.16
C LYS A 41 -9.24 21.61 28.21
N SER A 42 -10.07 21.31 27.22
CA SER A 42 -10.86 22.31 26.51
C SER A 42 -11.71 22.99 27.58
N GLN A 43 -11.24 24.16 28.02
CA GLN A 43 -12.02 25.09 28.81
C GLN A 43 -12.98 25.77 27.83
N ASP A 44 -14.27 25.62 28.12
CA ASP A 44 -15.40 26.37 27.56
C ASP A 44 -15.76 26.12 26.08
N ALA A 45 -15.82 24.86 25.65
CA ALA A 45 -16.78 24.53 24.58
C ALA A 45 -18.18 24.69 25.18
N ARG A 46 -18.91 25.75 24.79
CA ARG A 46 -20.36 25.83 25.05
C ARG A 46 -20.95 24.49 24.61
N THR A 47 -21.59 23.77 25.53
CA THR A 47 -22.38 22.59 25.16
C THR A 47 -23.34 23.05 24.08
N VAL A 48 -23.15 22.54 22.87
CA VAL A 48 -24.01 22.86 21.73
C VAL A 48 -25.32 22.19 22.09
N GLN A 49 -26.34 23.01 22.38
CA GLN A 49 -27.68 22.52 22.59
C GLN A 49 -28.46 22.86 21.33
N ILE A 50 -29.13 21.86 20.77
CA ILE A 50 -30.07 22.08 19.66
C ILE A 50 -31.24 22.88 20.21
N ASP A 51 -31.65 23.91 19.47
CA ASP A 51 -32.89 24.62 19.76
C ASP A 51 -34.06 23.60 19.71
N PRO A 52 -34.86 23.46 20.78
CA PRO A 52 -36.00 22.54 20.77
C PRO A 52 -36.96 22.73 19.59
N ALA A 53 -37.07 23.94 19.03
CA ALA A 53 -37.87 24.18 17.84
C ALA A 53 -37.26 23.54 16.59
N VAL A 54 -35.94 23.68 16.40
CA VAL A 54 -35.19 23.05 15.30
C VAL A 54 -35.26 21.52 15.40
N LEU A 55 -35.13 20.98 16.62
CA LEU A 55 -35.24 19.54 16.83
C LEU A 55 -36.65 19.03 16.51
N ALA A 56 -37.69 19.74 16.95
CA ALA A 56 -39.07 19.37 16.69
C ALA A 56 -39.45 19.48 15.20
N GLU A 57 -38.88 20.44 14.48
CA GLU A 57 -39.06 20.55 13.03
C GLU A 57 -38.38 19.38 12.29
N ALA A 58 -37.16 19.02 12.71
CA ALA A 58 -36.40 17.95 12.07
C ALA A 58 -36.91 16.54 12.36
N THR A 59 -37.51 16.30 13.53
CA THR A 59 -37.95 14.97 14.00
C THR A 59 -39.46 14.73 13.84
N GLY A 60 -40.18 15.72 13.30
CA GLY A 60 -41.61 15.64 13.11
C GLY A 60 -42.41 15.42 14.42
N PRO A 61 -43.64 14.90 14.33
CA PRO A 61 -44.55 14.78 15.47
C PRO A 61 -44.10 13.78 16.54
N ASP A 62 -43.34 12.76 16.15
CA ASP A 62 -42.95 11.65 17.01
C ASP A 62 -41.69 11.96 17.83
N GLY A 63 -40.97 13.04 17.48
CA GLY A 63 -39.78 13.49 18.22
C GLY A 63 -38.57 12.57 18.06
N VAL A 64 -38.58 11.72 17.03
CA VAL A 64 -37.53 10.76 16.69
C VAL A 64 -37.09 11.04 15.25
N LEU A 65 -35.78 11.09 15.02
CA LEU A 65 -35.21 11.29 13.68
C LEU A 65 -35.17 9.95 12.93
N ASP A 66 -35.88 9.85 11.82
CA ASP A 66 -35.88 8.67 10.96
C ASP A 66 -34.68 8.71 9.99
N ILE A 67 -33.77 7.76 10.09
CA ILE A 67 -32.52 7.76 9.33
C ILE A 67 -32.48 6.61 8.34
N ALA A 68 -32.51 6.94 7.05
CA ALA A 68 -32.31 5.99 5.98
C ALA A 68 -30.84 5.53 5.91
N VAL A 69 -30.59 4.26 6.23
CA VAL A 69 -29.26 3.64 6.23
C VAL A 69 -29.18 2.52 5.20
N ARG A 70 -28.02 2.33 4.58
CA ARG A 70 -27.75 1.19 3.69
C ARG A 70 -26.60 0.37 4.22
N LYS A 71 -26.66 -0.95 4.03
CA LYS A 71 -25.52 -1.82 4.27
C LYS A 71 -24.37 -1.51 3.29
N VAL A 72 -23.26 -1.05 3.84
CA VAL A 72 -21.99 -0.80 3.16
C VAL A 72 -20.82 -0.94 4.13
N GLU A 73 -20.11 -2.06 4.06
CA GLU A 73 -18.91 -2.24 4.89
C GLU A 73 -17.73 -1.39 4.33
N PRO A 74 -16.93 -0.74 5.20
CA PRO A 74 -16.97 -0.77 6.67
C PRO A 74 -17.71 0.43 7.32
N PHE A 75 -18.54 1.16 6.56
CA PHE A 75 -19.18 2.41 7.01
C PHE A 75 -20.47 2.21 7.78
N ALA A 76 -21.32 1.26 7.35
CA ALA A 76 -22.58 0.94 8.00
C ALA A 76 -22.95 -0.52 7.72
N PHE A 77 -23.07 -1.34 8.75
CA PHE A 77 -23.45 -2.75 8.60
C PHE A 77 -24.19 -3.25 9.84
N PRO A 78 -25.14 -4.18 9.67
CA PRO A 78 -25.91 -4.72 10.79
C PRO A 78 -25.06 -5.66 11.64
N THR A 79 -25.29 -5.60 12.95
CA THR A 79 -24.70 -6.47 13.98
C THR A 79 -25.81 -7.02 14.88
N PRO A 80 -25.54 -8.04 15.72
CA PRO A 80 -26.52 -8.52 16.69
C PRO A 80 -26.99 -7.47 17.72
N ARG A 81 -26.30 -6.32 17.82
CA ARG A 81 -26.61 -5.23 18.76
C ARG A 81 -27.25 -4.00 18.10
N GLY A 82 -27.54 -4.05 16.80
CA GLY A 82 -27.97 -2.90 16.01
C GLY A 82 -27.01 -2.63 14.87
N TRP A 83 -26.83 -1.37 14.49
CA TRP A 83 -25.90 -0.99 13.42
C TRP A 83 -24.49 -0.71 13.96
N SER A 84 -23.47 -0.85 13.12
CA SER A 84 -22.09 -0.46 13.43
C SER A 84 -21.36 -0.07 12.14
N GLY A 85 -20.19 0.55 12.28
CA GLY A 85 -19.38 1.03 11.17
C GLY A 85 -18.97 2.48 11.38
N TYR A 86 -18.05 2.97 10.55
CA TYR A 86 -17.51 4.32 10.69
C TYR A 86 -18.59 5.41 10.68
N SER A 87 -19.49 5.39 9.69
CA SER A 87 -20.55 6.42 9.58
C SER A 87 -21.57 6.31 10.70
N ILE A 88 -21.84 5.08 11.18
CA ILE A 88 -22.73 4.84 12.31
C ILE A 88 -22.12 5.44 13.58
N GLU A 89 -20.91 5.04 13.97
CA GLU A 89 -20.33 5.49 15.24
C GLU A 89 -20.05 7.01 15.27
N MET A 90 -19.70 7.62 14.12
CA MET A 90 -19.63 9.08 14.00
C MET A 90 -20.98 9.76 14.28
N TRP A 91 -22.06 9.25 13.69
CA TRP A 91 -23.41 9.77 13.89
C TRP A 91 -23.89 9.56 15.32
N GLU A 92 -23.74 8.36 15.88
CA GLU A 92 -24.24 8.04 17.22
C GLU A 92 -23.57 8.90 18.29
N GLU A 93 -22.27 9.15 18.19
CA GLU A 93 -21.56 10.06 19.11
C GLU A 93 -22.09 11.49 19.01
N ALA A 94 -22.42 11.97 17.80
CA ALA A 94 -23.01 13.30 17.61
C ALA A 94 -24.45 13.37 18.15
N ALA A 95 -25.26 12.34 17.87
CA ALA A 95 -26.63 12.23 18.34
C ALA A 95 -26.70 12.17 19.86
N ASP A 96 -25.82 11.41 20.51
CA ASP A 96 -25.72 11.32 21.97
C ASP A 96 -25.31 12.65 22.61
N ALA A 97 -24.31 13.35 22.02
CA ALA A 97 -23.87 14.66 22.48
C ALA A 97 -25.00 15.70 22.41
N LEU A 98 -25.81 15.64 21.35
CA LEU A 98 -26.92 16.56 21.08
C LEU A 98 -28.25 16.10 21.68
N LYS A 99 -28.31 14.87 22.21
CA LYS A 99 -29.51 14.20 22.74
C LYS A 99 -30.65 14.08 21.72
N ILE A 100 -30.32 13.73 20.49
CA ILE A 100 -31.27 13.49 19.40
C ILE A 100 -31.75 12.03 19.50
N PRO A 101 -33.04 11.77 19.72
CA PRO A 101 -33.60 10.42 19.54
C PRO A 101 -33.64 10.08 18.05
N TYR A 102 -33.27 8.86 17.67
CA TYR A 102 -33.24 8.43 16.27
C TYR A 102 -33.60 6.95 16.11
N GLU A 103 -34.07 6.60 14.92
CA GLU A 103 -34.28 5.22 14.48
C GLU A 103 -33.71 5.01 13.06
N TYR A 104 -33.29 3.77 12.77
CA TYR A 104 -32.72 3.43 11.47
C TYR A 104 -33.73 2.71 10.58
N GLN A 105 -33.83 3.15 9.34
CA GLN A 105 -34.58 2.50 8.28
C GLN A 105 -33.64 1.96 7.21
N GLU A 106 -33.58 0.63 7.05
CA GLU A 106 -32.73 0.02 6.03
C GLU A 106 -33.29 0.24 4.62
N LYS A 107 -32.43 0.72 3.72
CA LYS A 107 -32.70 0.90 2.28
C LYS A 107 -31.69 0.10 1.45
N ALA A 108 -32.08 -0.34 0.26
CA ALA A 108 -31.22 -1.20 -0.55
C ALA A 108 -30.15 -0.42 -1.34
N SER A 109 -30.42 0.84 -1.68
CA SER A 109 -29.55 1.65 -2.54
C SER A 109 -29.50 3.11 -2.09
N VAL A 110 -28.46 3.83 -2.53
CA VAL A 110 -28.36 5.29 -2.30
C VAL A 110 -29.55 6.01 -2.93
N THR A 111 -30.04 5.55 -4.09
CA THR A 111 -31.24 6.11 -4.72
C THR A 111 -32.46 5.99 -3.81
N GLU A 112 -32.67 4.83 -3.18
CA GLU A 112 -33.76 4.64 -2.22
C GLU A 112 -33.59 5.48 -0.96
N GLN A 113 -32.36 5.68 -0.48
CA GLN A 113 -32.08 6.58 0.64
C GLN A 113 -32.46 8.02 0.30
N LEU A 114 -32.04 8.52 -0.87
CA LEU A 114 -32.36 9.88 -1.32
C LEU A 114 -33.86 10.05 -1.59
N GLU A 115 -34.53 9.05 -2.14
CA GLU A 115 -35.98 9.09 -2.33
C GLU A 115 -36.74 9.12 -1.00
N ALA A 116 -36.30 8.34 -0.01
CA ALA A 116 -36.92 8.36 1.32
C ALA A 116 -36.82 9.75 1.98
N VAL A 117 -35.68 10.43 1.84
CA VAL A 117 -35.51 11.81 2.30
C VAL A 117 -36.40 12.77 1.49
N ARG A 118 -36.44 12.61 0.16
CA ARG A 118 -37.25 13.46 -0.72
C ARG A 118 -38.75 13.36 -0.42
N SER A 119 -39.24 12.16 -0.13
CA SER A 119 -40.66 11.92 0.16
C SER A 119 -41.06 12.25 1.59
N GLY A 120 -40.10 12.56 2.48
CA GLY A 120 -40.31 12.71 3.92
C GLY A 120 -40.63 11.38 4.62
N GLU A 121 -40.20 10.25 4.05
CA GLU A 121 -40.25 8.93 4.73
C GLU A 121 -39.10 8.81 5.75
N ALA A 122 -37.99 9.50 5.49
CA ALA A 122 -36.85 9.63 6.39
C ALA A 122 -36.46 11.11 6.52
N ASP A 123 -35.99 11.51 7.69
CA ASP A 123 -35.54 12.87 7.98
C ASP A 123 -34.07 13.09 7.62
N ALA A 124 -33.31 12.01 7.53
CA ALA A 124 -31.92 12.04 7.10
C ALA A 124 -31.50 10.73 6.43
N ALA A 125 -30.35 10.72 5.75
CA ALA A 125 -29.72 9.50 5.26
C ALA A 125 -28.22 9.48 5.52
N LEU A 126 -27.67 8.28 5.79
CA LEU A 126 -26.23 8.08 6.01
C LEU A 126 -25.73 6.72 5.47
N GLY A 127 -24.42 6.59 5.31
CA GLY A 127 -23.77 5.34 4.90
C GLY A 127 -23.04 5.46 3.57
N ALA A 128 -21.89 6.14 3.59
CA ALA A 128 -21.04 6.38 2.42
C ALA A 128 -21.77 7.05 1.24
N ILE A 129 -22.52 8.12 1.50
CA ILE A 129 -23.20 8.91 0.46
C ILE A 129 -22.27 10.05 0.01
N SER A 130 -21.80 9.98 -1.24
CA SER A 130 -20.95 11.04 -1.81
C SER A 130 -21.68 12.38 -1.91
N ILE A 131 -21.04 13.42 -1.40
CA ILE A 131 -21.42 14.83 -1.58
C ILE A 131 -21.11 15.20 -3.04
N THR A 132 -22.13 15.68 -3.76
CA THR A 132 -21.98 16.10 -5.18
C THR A 132 -22.84 17.32 -5.45
N ALA A 133 -22.42 18.20 -6.34
CA ALA A 133 -23.19 19.41 -6.69
C ALA A 133 -24.62 19.09 -7.15
N VAL A 134 -24.81 18.03 -7.93
CA VAL A 134 -26.15 17.62 -8.41
C VAL A 134 -27.07 17.19 -7.27
N ARG A 135 -26.52 16.53 -6.24
CA ARG A 135 -27.31 16.16 -5.06
C ARG A 135 -27.56 17.36 -4.14
N GLU A 136 -26.59 18.26 -4.01
CA GLU A 136 -26.73 19.50 -3.22
C GLU A 136 -27.80 20.46 -3.77
N GLU A 137 -28.14 20.34 -5.06
CA GLU A 137 -29.25 21.12 -5.66
C GLU A 137 -30.63 20.68 -5.13
N GLU A 138 -30.76 19.45 -4.64
CA GLU A 138 -32.03 18.86 -4.18
C GLU A 138 -32.06 18.55 -2.67
N PHE A 139 -30.90 18.48 -2.03
CA PHE A 139 -30.72 18.08 -0.64
C PHE A 139 -29.61 18.92 -0.01
N ASP A 140 -29.63 19.05 1.31
CA ASP A 140 -28.52 19.67 2.03
C ASP A 140 -27.64 18.57 2.64
N PHE A 141 -26.31 18.73 2.55
CA PHE A 141 -25.37 17.79 3.15
C PHE A 141 -24.71 18.33 4.42
N SER A 142 -24.42 17.41 5.34
CA SER A 142 -23.43 17.69 6.39
C SER A 142 -22.05 17.93 5.79
N ILE A 143 -21.13 18.48 6.59
CA ILE A 143 -19.71 18.38 6.27
C ILE A 143 -19.28 16.93 6.08
N ALA A 144 -18.20 16.73 5.33
CA ALA A 144 -17.66 15.41 5.09
C ALA A 144 -17.21 14.74 6.41
N MET A 145 -17.84 13.60 6.71
CA MET A 145 -17.48 12.70 7.81
C MET A 145 -16.24 11.87 7.47
N TYR A 146 -16.02 11.60 6.18
CA TYR A 146 -14.87 10.86 5.67
C TYR A 146 -14.50 11.35 4.27
N ASP A 147 -13.19 11.49 4.02
CA ASP A 147 -12.64 11.87 2.72
C ASP A 147 -12.28 10.59 1.93
N SER A 148 -13.06 10.28 0.91
CA SER A 148 -12.93 9.09 0.05
C SER A 148 -12.42 9.47 -1.36
N GLY A 149 -12.48 8.50 -2.25
CA GLY A 149 -12.26 8.63 -3.68
C GLY A 149 -12.34 7.26 -4.36
N LEU A 150 -12.33 7.25 -5.68
CA LEU A 150 -12.38 6.03 -6.46
C LEU A 150 -10.98 5.39 -6.60
N GLN A 151 -10.95 4.07 -6.65
CA GLN A 151 -9.76 3.28 -6.94
C GLN A 151 -10.16 2.04 -7.76
N ILE A 152 -9.15 1.28 -8.21
CA ILE A 152 -9.34 0.09 -9.03
C ILE A 152 -8.97 -1.14 -8.21
N LEU A 153 -9.86 -2.13 -8.18
CA LEU A 153 -9.58 -3.48 -7.71
C LEU A 153 -9.50 -4.42 -8.90
N THR A 154 -8.52 -5.31 -8.89
CA THR A 154 -8.23 -6.23 -9.99
C THR A 154 -7.66 -7.53 -9.46
N LYS A 155 -7.60 -8.54 -10.32
CA LYS A 155 -6.90 -9.78 -10.05
C LYS A 155 -5.42 -9.64 -10.40
N PRO A 156 -4.48 -10.03 -9.52
CA PRO A 156 -3.07 -10.13 -9.88
C PRO A 156 -2.90 -11.02 -11.12
N SER A 157 -1.95 -10.70 -12.00
CA SER A 157 -1.70 -11.57 -13.14
C SER A 157 -1.13 -12.91 -12.65
N ASN A 158 -1.89 -13.99 -12.83
CA ASN A 158 -1.36 -15.34 -12.66
C ASN A 158 -0.53 -15.69 -13.90
N GLY A 159 0.62 -15.03 -14.06
CA GLY A 159 1.61 -15.43 -15.05
C GLY A 159 1.99 -16.90 -14.81
N SER A 160 2.04 -17.70 -15.88
CA SER A 160 2.58 -19.06 -15.74
C SER A 160 4.05 -18.97 -15.33
N ALA A 161 4.57 -19.98 -14.63
CA ALA A 161 6.00 -20.04 -14.29
C ALA A 161 6.92 -19.84 -15.52
N TRP A 162 6.43 -20.23 -16.70
CA TRP A 162 7.10 -20.03 -17.99
C TRP A 162 7.12 -18.58 -18.46
N SER A 163 6.04 -17.81 -18.27
CA SER A 163 6.07 -16.37 -18.61
C SER A 163 6.95 -15.58 -17.65
N MET A 164 7.02 -16.00 -16.38
CA MET A 164 7.98 -15.43 -15.40
C MET A 164 9.43 -15.71 -15.79
N LEU A 165 9.74 -16.93 -16.23
CA LEU A 165 11.08 -17.31 -16.72
C LEU A 165 11.46 -16.50 -17.96
N GLY A 166 10.51 -16.24 -18.87
CA GLY A 166 10.72 -15.38 -20.03
C GLY A 166 11.13 -13.95 -19.65
N LYS A 167 10.57 -13.38 -18.58
CA LYS A 167 10.95 -12.04 -18.08
C LYS A 167 12.38 -11.97 -17.53
N LEU A 168 12.96 -13.10 -17.08
CA LEU A 168 14.38 -13.19 -16.71
C LEU A 168 15.32 -13.04 -17.91
N PHE A 169 14.82 -13.18 -19.14
CA PHE A 169 15.55 -12.88 -20.37
C PHE A 169 15.22 -11.48 -20.91
N SER A 170 14.71 -10.57 -20.07
CA SER A 170 14.54 -9.17 -20.47
C SER A 170 15.87 -8.56 -20.90
N SER A 171 15.80 -7.56 -21.78
CA SER A 171 16.99 -6.89 -22.31
C SER A 171 17.89 -6.37 -21.20
N THR A 172 17.32 -5.87 -20.10
CA THR A 172 18.05 -5.41 -18.91
C THR A 172 18.89 -6.52 -18.28
N VAL A 173 18.28 -7.68 -18.01
CA VAL A 173 19.00 -8.83 -17.42
C VAL A 173 20.05 -9.35 -18.39
N LEU A 174 19.75 -9.39 -19.69
CA LEU A 174 20.71 -9.79 -20.72
C LEU A 174 21.93 -8.85 -20.76
N PHE A 175 21.72 -7.53 -20.74
CA PHE A 175 22.82 -6.56 -20.66
C PHE A 175 23.66 -6.73 -19.39
N LEU A 176 23.03 -7.02 -18.25
CA LEU A 176 23.72 -7.28 -16.99
C LEU A 176 24.59 -8.54 -17.09
N VAL A 177 24.04 -9.64 -17.60
CA VAL A 177 24.77 -10.91 -17.81
C VAL A 177 25.96 -10.71 -18.73
N ILE A 178 25.77 -9.98 -19.84
CA ILE A 178 26.87 -9.62 -20.76
C ILE A 178 27.93 -8.79 -20.02
N GLY A 179 27.52 -7.82 -19.19
CA GLY A 179 28.41 -7.01 -18.37
C GLY A 179 29.24 -7.85 -17.38
N VAL A 180 28.62 -8.83 -16.71
CA VAL A 180 29.32 -9.75 -15.80
C VAL A 180 30.29 -10.65 -16.56
N ILE A 181 29.90 -11.18 -17.72
CA ILE A 181 30.80 -11.97 -18.58
C ILE A 181 32.01 -11.14 -19.03
N ALA A 182 31.77 -9.89 -19.46
CA ALA A 182 32.84 -8.98 -19.84
C ALA A 182 33.78 -8.69 -18.66
N LEU A 183 33.23 -8.48 -17.45
CA LEU A 183 34.01 -8.26 -16.23
C LEU A 183 34.84 -9.50 -15.86
N LEU A 184 34.28 -10.70 -15.96
CA LEU A 184 35.00 -11.96 -15.73
C LEU A 184 36.20 -12.09 -16.67
N ILE A 185 36.00 -11.77 -17.95
CA ILE A 185 37.08 -11.77 -18.94
C ILE A 185 38.12 -10.72 -18.57
N ILE A 186 37.73 -9.50 -18.19
CA ILE A 186 38.67 -8.44 -17.77
C ILE A 186 39.51 -8.88 -16.56
N VAL A 187 38.88 -9.45 -15.54
CA VAL A 187 39.58 -9.95 -14.34
C VAL A 187 40.51 -11.10 -14.70
N GLY A 188 40.07 -12.01 -15.57
CA GLY A 188 40.91 -13.09 -16.10
C GLY A 188 42.15 -12.56 -16.82
N HIS A 189 42.01 -11.49 -17.61
CA HIS A 189 43.15 -10.81 -18.24
C HIS A 189 44.10 -10.20 -17.20
N VAL A 190 43.58 -9.50 -16.19
CA VAL A 190 44.39 -8.86 -15.14
C VAL A 190 45.21 -9.90 -14.39
N VAL A 191 44.56 -10.98 -13.95
CA VAL A 191 45.23 -12.08 -13.20
C VAL A 191 46.26 -12.76 -14.08
N TRP A 192 45.91 -13.09 -15.32
CA TRP A 192 46.85 -13.67 -16.27
C TRP A 192 48.08 -12.77 -16.49
N LEU A 193 47.90 -11.46 -16.70
CA LEU A 193 49.00 -10.52 -16.90
C LEU A 193 49.99 -10.50 -15.73
N ILE A 194 49.48 -10.62 -14.50
CA ILE A 194 50.27 -10.63 -13.26
C ILE A 194 50.98 -11.98 -13.07
N GLU A 195 50.29 -13.09 -13.31
CA GLU A 195 50.77 -14.44 -12.97
C GLU A 195 51.60 -15.10 -14.08
N ARG A 196 51.38 -14.78 -15.36
CA ARG A 196 51.99 -15.46 -16.54
C ARG A 196 53.51 -15.61 -16.55
N ARG A 197 54.24 -14.82 -15.77
CA ARG A 197 55.72 -14.87 -15.71
C ARG A 197 56.26 -15.70 -14.56
N ARG A 198 55.47 -15.92 -13.50
CA ARG A 198 55.94 -16.46 -12.21
C ARG A 198 55.14 -17.67 -11.74
N ASN A 199 54.13 -18.09 -12.51
CA ASN A 199 53.25 -19.18 -12.16
C ASN A 199 52.97 -20.04 -13.38
N ASP A 200 53.28 -21.34 -13.27
CA ASP A 200 53.10 -22.30 -14.37
C ASP A 200 51.63 -22.70 -14.56
N ASP A 201 50.77 -22.44 -13.57
CA ASP A 201 49.31 -22.65 -13.63
C ASP A 201 48.66 -21.75 -14.70
N PHE A 202 49.34 -20.65 -15.10
CA PHE A 202 48.85 -19.71 -16.11
C PHE A 202 49.74 -19.74 -17.36
N PRO A 203 49.30 -20.37 -18.46
CA PRO A 203 50.06 -20.46 -19.69
C PRO A 203 50.55 -19.11 -20.22
N ARG A 204 51.79 -19.07 -20.74
CA ARG A 204 52.37 -17.84 -21.33
C ARG A 204 51.72 -17.41 -22.64
N LYS A 205 51.14 -18.36 -23.38
CA LYS A 205 50.39 -18.07 -24.60
C LYS A 205 49.13 -17.29 -24.24
N TYR A 206 48.82 -16.25 -25.02
CA TYR A 206 47.73 -15.32 -24.71
C TYR A 206 46.38 -16.02 -24.53
N PHE A 207 45.87 -16.69 -25.56
CA PHE A 207 44.54 -17.31 -25.52
C PHE A 207 44.38 -18.35 -24.40
N PRO A 208 45.26 -19.36 -24.26
CA PRO A 208 45.14 -20.33 -23.18
C PRO A 208 45.29 -19.68 -21.79
N GLY A 209 46.18 -18.70 -21.64
CA GLY A 209 46.41 -18.09 -20.34
C GLY A 209 45.29 -17.17 -19.87
N VAL A 210 44.69 -16.39 -20.79
CA VAL A 210 43.50 -15.59 -20.49
C VAL A 210 42.31 -16.49 -20.17
N TRP A 211 42.18 -17.62 -20.87
CA TRP A 211 41.14 -18.60 -20.58
C TRP A 211 41.28 -19.16 -19.17
N GLU A 212 42.48 -19.59 -18.75
CA GLU A 212 42.73 -20.04 -17.37
C GLU A 212 42.48 -18.93 -16.33
N GLY A 213 42.86 -17.69 -16.65
CA GLY A 213 42.54 -16.52 -15.82
C GLY A 213 41.03 -16.31 -15.64
N THR A 214 40.27 -16.46 -16.72
CA THR A 214 38.81 -16.30 -16.72
C THR A 214 38.13 -17.47 -16.02
N TRP A 215 38.58 -18.69 -16.27
CA TRP A 215 38.15 -19.91 -15.57
C TRP A 215 38.35 -19.77 -14.05
N TRP A 216 39.54 -19.35 -13.63
CA TRP A 216 39.84 -19.06 -12.23
C TRP A 216 38.89 -18.00 -11.65
N ALA A 217 38.63 -16.92 -12.38
CA ALA A 217 37.73 -15.86 -11.94
C ALA A 217 36.28 -16.37 -11.76
N ILE A 218 35.79 -17.20 -12.69
CA ILE A 218 34.47 -17.84 -12.64
C ILE A 218 34.37 -18.75 -11.40
N VAL A 219 35.31 -19.67 -11.23
CA VAL A 219 35.33 -20.65 -10.12
C VAL A 219 35.45 -19.97 -8.75
N THR A 220 36.16 -18.84 -8.71
CA THR A 220 36.30 -18.03 -7.49
C THR A 220 35.02 -17.26 -7.18
N MET A 221 34.37 -16.65 -8.19
CA MET A 221 33.12 -15.91 -8.01
C MET A 221 31.96 -16.84 -7.63
N SER A 222 31.90 -18.03 -8.24
CA SER A 222 30.87 -19.02 -7.95
C SER A 222 31.07 -19.73 -6.61
N THR A 223 32.14 -19.41 -5.88
CA THR A 223 32.52 -20.03 -4.61
C THR A 223 32.83 -21.54 -4.68
N VAL A 224 32.88 -22.13 -5.88
CA VAL A 224 33.13 -23.56 -6.09
C VAL A 224 34.56 -23.93 -5.72
N GLY A 225 35.54 -23.11 -6.11
CA GLY A 225 36.91 -23.23 -5.65
C GLY A 225 37.59 -24.59 -5.90
N TYR A 226 37.58 -25.11 -7.13
CA TYR A 226 38.18 -26.41 -7.47
C TYR A 226 39.66 -26.57 -7.06
N GLY A 227 40.39 -25.45 -6.94
CA GLY A 227 41.79 -25.44 -6.49
C GLY A 227 42.80 -25.96 -7.52
N ASP A 228 42.33 -26.16 -8.76
CA ASP A 228 43.12 -26.53 -9.94
C ASP A 228 44.07 -25.41 -10.39
N THR A 229 43.64 -24.16 -10.23
CA THR A 229 44.42 -22.97 -10.59
C THR A 229 44.49 -22.03 -9.39
N SER A 230 45.68 -21.52 -9.05
CA SER A 230 45.84 -20.65 -7.88
C SER A 230 46.79 -19.48 -8.11
N VAL A 231 46.48 -18.31 -7.56
CA VAL A 231 47.35 -17.13 -7.62
C VAL A 231 48.51 -17.24 -6.62
N LYS A 232 49.75 -17.17 -7.11
CA LYS A 232 50.95 -17.38 -6.28
C LYS A 232 51.64 -16.06 -5.94
N THR A 233 51.54 -15.02 -6.79
CA THR A 233 52.25 -13.77 -6.56
C THR A 233 51.58 -12.90 -5.48
N LYS A 234 52.36 -12.06 -4.80
CA LYS A 234 51.83 -11.12 -3.79
C LYS A 234 50.80 -10.15 -4.37
N ALA A 235 51.04 -9.65 -5.59
CA ALA A 235 50.13 -8.76 -6.30
C ALA A 235 48.86 -9.49 -6.76
N GLY A 236 48.99 -10.72 -7.28
CA GLY A 236 47.85 -11.55 -7.68
C GLY A 236 46.94 -11.90 -6.50
N ARG A 237 47.52 -12.16 -5.32
CA ARG A 237 46.74 -12.36 -4.08
C ARG A 237 45.95 -11.13 -3.65
N LEU A 238 46.51 -9.92 -3.82
CA LEU A 238 45.77 -8.69 -3.54
C LEU A 238 44.57 -8.53 -4.47
N VAL A 239 44.78 -8.73 -5.77
CA VAL A 239 43.69 -8.72 -6.76
C VAL A 239 42.65 -9.80 -6.45
N ALA A 240 43.09 -10.99 -6.05
CA ALA A 240 42.18 -12.07 -5.69
C ALA A 240 41.34 -11.76 -4.46
N MET A 241 41.90 -11.13 -3.42
CA MET A 241 41.13 -10.68 -2.26
C MET A 241 40.04 -9.68 -2.66
N CYS A 242 40.37 -8.70 -3.51
CA CYS A 242 39.37 -7.76 -4.04
C CYS A 242 38.32 -8.48 -4.90
N TRP A 243 38.74 -9.43 -5.73
CA TRP A 243 37.83 -10.21 -6.57
C TRP A 243 36.88 -11.09 -5.76
N MET A 244 37.35 -11.73 -4.70
CA MET A 244 36.50 -12.54 -3.82
C MET A 244 35.41 -11.70 -3.16
N LEU A 245 35.74 -10.50 -2.67
CA LEU A 245 34.76 -9.58 -2.10
C LEU A 245 33.78 -9.07 -3.16
N LEU A 246 34.28 -8.66 -4.33
CA LEU A 246 33.44 -8.19 -5.44
C LEU A 246 32.52 -9.30 -5.96
N GLY A 247 33.03 -10.52 -6.10
CA GLY A 247 32.28 -11.68 -6.56
C GLY A 247 31.10 -12.00 -5.65
N LEU A 248 31.30 -11.94 -4.32
CA LEU A 248 30.23 -12.11 -3.35
C LEU A 248 29.12 -11.05 -3.52
N VAL A 249 29.51 -9.78 -3.72
CA VAL A 249 28.57 -8.69 -3.99
C VAL A 249 27.83 -8.92 -5.31
N LEU A 250 28.51 -9.34 -6.37
CA LEU A 250 27.90 -9.61 -7.68
C LEU A 250 26.85 -10.72 -7.61
N VAL A 251 27.16 -11.83 -6.92
CA VAL A 251 26.22 -12.95 -6.73
C VAL A 251 25.00 -12.50 -5.91
N ALA A 252 25.21 -11.72 -4.84
CA ALA A 252 24.13 -11.17 -4.04
C ALA A 252 23.22 -10.23 -4.85
N GLN A 253 23.81 -9.32 -5.63
CA GLN A 253 23.05 -8.39 -6.47
C GLN A 253 22.27 -9.09 -7.57
N PHE A 254 22.87 -10.09 -8.23
CA PHE A 254 22.18 -10.90 -9.23
C PHE A 254 20.95 -11.60 -8.63
N THR A 255 21.11 -12.20 -7.45
CA THR A 255 20.01 -12.85 -6.72
C THR A 255 18.93 -11.83 -6.32
N ALA A 256 19.31 -10.66 -5.81
CA ALA A 256 18.37 -9.59 -5.45
C ALA A 256 17.55 -9.09 -6.64
N ILE A 257 18.17 -8.95 -7.82
CA ILE A 257 17.49 -8.51 -9.05
C ILE A 257 16.50 -9.56 -9.53
N ILE A 258 16.87 -10.84 -9.53
CA ILE A 258 15.95 -11.94 -9.87
C ILE A 258 14.75 -11.94 -8.92
N THR A 259 15.02 -11.92 -7.62
CA THR A 259 13.95 -11.90 -6.60
C THR A 259 13.05 -10.69 -6.76
N SER A 260 13.61 -9.49 -6.93
CA SER A 260 12.84 -8.26 -7.14
C SER A 260 11.98 -8.33 -8.41
N THR A 261 12.51 -8.82 -9.52
CA THR A 261 11.77 -8.98 -10.79
C THR A 261 10.61 -9.97 -10.64
N LEU A 262 10.84 -11.09 -9.93
CA LEU A 262 9.80 -12.08 -9.64
C LEU A 262 8.73 -11.50 -8.70
N THR A 263 9.11 -10.75 -7.68
CA THR A 263 8.17 -10.08 -6.78
C THR A 263 7.30 -9.08 -7.53
N VAL A 264 7.90 -8.19 -8.34
CA VAL A 264 7.14 -7.20 -9.14
C VAL A 264 6.21 -7.90 -10.12
N THR A 265 6.65 -8.99 -10.77
CA THR A 265 5.80 -9.74 -11.71
C THR A 265 4.58 -10.36 -11.03
N ARG A 266 4.66 -10.71 -9.74
CA ARG A 266 3.49 -11.19 -8.99
C ARG A 266 2.51 -10.08 -8.62
N LEU A 267 2.99 -8.84 -8.54
CA LEU A 267 2.18 -7.66 -8.24
C LEU A 267 1.62 -7.01 -9.50
N GLU A 268 2.20 -7.26 -10.68
CA GLU A 268 1.65 -6.78 -11.94
C GLU A 268 0.32 -7.45 -12.25
N SER A 269 -0.68 -6.63 -12.60
CA SER A 269 -1.95 -7.07 -13.16
C SER A 269 -2.14 -6.53 -14.58
N ASP A 270 -3.12 -7.08 -15.29
CA ASP A 270 -3.55 -6.60 -16.60
C ASP A 270 -4.06 -5.14 -16.59
N VAL A 271 -4.43 -4.66 -15.40
CA VAL A 271 -4.90 -3.30 -15.12
C VAL A 271 -4.10 -2.80 -13.93
N ASN A 272 -3.38 -1.68 -14.06
CA ASN A 272 -2.60 -1.07 -12.98
C ASN A 272 -3.00 0.40 -12.73
N ASN A 273 -3.63 1.03 -13.71
CA ASN A 273 -4.06 2.43 -13.64
C ASN A 273 -5.33 2.65 -14.47
N LEU A 274 -5.91 3.85 -14.35
CA LEU A 274 -7.12 4.27 -15.04
C LEU A 274 -7.04 4.14 -16.58
N GLY A 275 -5.87 4.38 -17.17
CA GLY A 275 -5.64 4.27 -18.61
C GLY A 275 -5.70 2.83 -19.14
N ASP A 276 -5.44 1.84 -18.29
CA ASP A 276 -5.47 0.42 -18.67
C ASP A 276 -6.90 -0.15 -18.75
N LEU A 277 -7.91 0.61 -18.29
CA LEU A 277 -9.31 0.19 -18.30
C LEU A 277 -9.92 0.19 -19.71
N ASN A 278 -9.33 0.93 -20.65
CA ASN A 278 -9.86 1.02 -22.00
C ASN A 278 -9.83 -0.35 -22.70
N GLY A 279 -10.98 -0.78 -23.24
CA GLY A 279 -11.14 -2.10 -23.87
C GLY A 279 -11.16 -3.28 -22.89
N LYS A 280 -11.14 -3.04 -21.58
CA LYS A 280 -11.34 -4.06 -20.55
C LYS A 280 -12.79 -4.10 -20.10
N ARG A 281 -13.23 -5.27 -19.63
CA ARG A 281 -14.54 -5.40 -18.95
C ARG A 281 -14.40 -4.86 -17.54
N VAL A 282 -14.93 -3.67 -17.30
CA VAL A 282 -14.97 -3.04 -15.97
C VAL A 282 -16.33 -3.38 -15.34
N VAL A 283 -16.36 -3.68 -14.05
CA VAL A 283 -17.60 -3.80 -13.27
C VAL A 283 -17.70 -2.62 -12.31
N THR A 284 -18.90 -2.17 -12.00
CA THR A 284 -19.17 -1.23 -10.89
C THR A 284 -20.57 -1.46 -10.33
N VAL A 285 -20.90 -0.77 -9.23
CA VAL A 285 -22.23 -0.88 -8.60
C VAL A 285 -23.18 0.13 -9.25
N ALA A 286 -24.36 -0.33 -9.66
CA ALA A 286 -25.39 0.48 -10.29
C ALA A 286 -25.82 1.67 -9.39
N ASN A 287 -26.29 2.76 -10.00
CA ASN A 287 -26.79 3.94 -9.29
C ASN A 287 -25.78 4.60 -8.33
N THR A 288 -24.48 4.52 -8.64
CA THR A 288 -23.41 5.16 -7.85
C THR A 288 -22.66 6.21 -8.66
N THR A 289 -21.88 7.06 -7.97
CA THR A 289 -20.99 8.05 -8.61
C THR A 289 -19.93 7.39 -9.49
N SER A 290 -19.59 6.13 -9.23
CA SER A 290 -18.66 5.34 -10.05
C SER A 290 -19.17 5.11 -11.47
N VAL A 291 -20.49 4.89 -11.64
CA VAL A 291 -21.11 4.75 -12.98
C VAL A 291 -20.92 6.03 -13.78
N GLN A 292 -21.35 7.16 -13.22
CA GLN A 292 -21.27 8.48 -13.87
C GLN A 292 -19.82 8.82 -14.26
N PHE A 293 -18.87 8.51 -13.39
CA PHE A 293 -17.45 8.73 -13.66
C PHE A 293 -16.94 7.87 -14.83
N LEU A 294 -17.25 6.58 -14.85
CA LEU A 294 -16.83 5.67 -15.93
C LEU A 294 -17.47 6.04 -17.28
N GLU A 295 -18.75 6.41 -17.28
CA GLU A 295 -19.45 6.90 -18.47
C GLU A 295 -18.81 8.18 -19.02
N GLY A 296 -18.42 9.11 -18.15
CA GLY A 296 -17.69 10.33 -18.52
C GLY A 296 -16.34 10.06 -19.20
N LEU A 297 -15.73 8.90 -18.94
CA LEU A 297 -14.52 8.42 -19.61
C LEU A 297 -14.80 7.58 -20.88
N GLY A 298 -16.07 7.37 -21.23
CA GLY A 298 -16.48 6.52 -22.34
C GLY A 298 -16.31 5.02 -22.07
N ILE A 299 -16.22 4.61 -20.81
CA ILE A 299 -16.08 3.21 -20.39
C ILE A 299 -17.47 2.67 -20.04
N GLN A 300 -17.97 1.71 -20.82
CA GLN A 300 -19.20 0.99 -20.49
C GLN A 300 -18.89 -0.08 -19.44
N ALA A 301 -19.27 0.20 -18.19
CA ALA A 301 -19.14 -0.77 -17.11
C ALA A 301 -20.28 -1.79 -17.12
N LEU A 302 -19.98 -3.00 -16.66
CA LEU A 302 -20.98 -3.95 -16.21
C LEU A 302 -21.50 -3.46 -14.85
N GLU A 303 -22.74 -3.01 -14.81
CA GLU A 303 -23.40 -2.63 -13.57
C GLU A 303 -23.96 -3.85 -12.85
N VAL A 304 -23.78 -3.89 -11.53
CA VAL A 304 -24.33 -4.91 -10.63
C VAL A 304 -24.99 -4.25 -9.42
N ASP A 305 -25.86 -4.98 -8.73
CA ASP A 305 -26.67 -4.39 -7.65
C ASP A 305 -25.93 -4.26 -6.32
N SER A 306 -24.81 -4.98 -6.13
CA SER A 306 -24.09 -4.99 -4.86
C SER A 306 -22.57 -5.11 -5.02
N THR A 307 -21.84 -4.67 -4.00
CA THR A 307 -20.39 -4.78 -3.90
C THR A 307 -19.92 -6.24 -3.93
N GLU A 308 -20.67 -7.16 -3.30
CA GLU A 308 -20.36 -8.60 -3.29
C GLU A 308 -20.41 -9.19 -4.69
N GLN A 309 -21.41 -8.82 -5.49
CA GLN A 309 -21.49 -9.25 -6.89
C GLN A 309 -20.32 -8.70 -7.73
N ALA A 310 -19.90 -7.47 -7.46
CA ALA A 310 -18.77 -6.85 -8.15
C ALA A 310 -17.44 -7.54 -7.80
N PHE A 311 -17.19 -7.81 -6.51
CA PHE A 311 -16.02 -8.59 -6.07
C PHE A 311 -16.00 -9.96 -6.73
N GLN A 312 -17.10 -10.71 -6.67
CA GLN A 312 -17.22 -12.03 -7.32
C GLN A 312 -17.00 -11.96 -8.84
N ALA A 313 -17.45 -10.89 -9.50
CA ALA A 313 -17.24 -10.72 -10.93
C ALA A 313 -15.75 -10.59 -11.30
N VAL A 314 -14.94 -9.93 -10.46
CA VAL A 314 -13.49 -9.86 -10.68
C VAL A 314 -12.80 -11.17 -10.29
N GLU A 315 -13.15 -11.76 -9.15
CA GLU A 315 -12.56 -13.03 -8.69
C GLU A 315 -12.73 -14.17 -9.70
N SER A 316 -13.93 -14.28 -10.27
CA SER A 316 -14.29 -15.27 -11.29
C SER A 316 -13.74 -14.95 -12.69
N GLY A 317 -13.17 -13.75 -12.90
CA GLY A 317 -12.68 -13.29 -14.21
C GLY A 317 -13.80 -12.87 -15.19
N LYS A 318 -15.03 -12.68 -14.70
CA LYS A 318 -16.13 -12.09 -15.50
C LYS A 318 -15.86 -10.61 -15.81
N ALA A 319 -15.18 -9.90 -14.91
CA ALA A 319 -14.66 -8.56 -15.12
C ALA A 319 -13.13 -8.56 -14.89
N ALA A 320 -12.44 -7.68 -15.60
CA ALA A 320 -10.99 -7.48 -15.43
C ALA A 320 -10.68 -6.53 -14.26
N ALA A 321 -11.58 -5.60 -13.97
CA ALA A 321 -11.40 -4.60 -12.92
C ALA A 321 -12.76 -4.19 -12.33
N PHE A 322 -12.75 -3.87 -11.04
CA PHE A 322 -13.84 -3.22 -10.31
C PHE A 322 -13.39 -1.81 -9.96
N VAL A 323 -14.11 -0.80 -10.45
CA VAL A 323 -13.88 0.60 -10.08
C VAL A 323 -14.93 1.02 -9.08
N PHE A 324 -14.46 1.40 -7.89
CA PHE A 324 -15.31 1.78 -6.79
C PHE A 324 -14.53 2.54 -5.72
N ASP A 325 -15.24 2.90 -4.66
CA ASP A 325 -14.70 3.65 -3.54
C ASP A 325 -13.52 2.92 -2.87
N SER A 326 -12.37 3.59 -2.84
CA SER A 326 -11.11 3.15 -2.24
C SER A 326 -11.25 2.52 -0.86
N PRO A 327 -11.89 3.15 0.14
CA PRO A 327 -12.01 2.57 1.49
C PRO A 327 -12.72 1.21 1.49
N ILE A 328 -13.74 1.05 0.64
CA ILE A 328 -14.50 -0.20 0.51
C ILE A 328 -13.62 -1.29 -0.15
N LEU A 329 -12.92 -0.93 -1.22
CA LEU A 329 -12.02 -1.86 -1.92
C LEU A 329 -10.87 -2.34 -1.02
N ARG A 330 -10.24 -1.41 -0.27
CA ARG A 330 -9.12 -1.73 0.63
C ARG A 330 -9.56 -2.55 1.83
N SER A 331 -10.68 -2.19 2.45
CA SER A 331 -11.25 -2.95 3.57
C SER A 331 -11.59 -4.38 3.16
N TYR A 332 -12.13 -4.58 1.95
CA TYR A 332 -12.40 -5.91 1.42
C TYR A 332 -11.13 -6.74 1.21
N VAL A 333 -10.09 -6.18 0.59
CA VAL A 333 -8.82 -6.89 0.40
C VAL A 333 -8.15 -7.21 1.73
N ALA A 334 -8.20 -6.30 2.70
CA ALA A 334 -7.63 -6.52 4.03
C ALA A 334 -8.39 -7.60 4.83
N SER A 335 -9.72 -7.62 4.77
CA SER A 335 -10.57 -8.54 5.54
C SER A 335 -10.74 -9.93 4.91
N SER A 336 -10.73 -10.02 3.59
CA SER A 336 -10.89 -11.29 2.87
C SER A 336 -9.73 -12.27 3.09
N GLY A 337 -8.54 -11.76 3.45
CA GLY A 337 -7.31 -12.57 3.52
C GLY A 337 -6.98 -13.27 2.20
N ASN A 338 -7.55 -12.78 1.09
CA ASN A 338 -7.52 -13.41 -0.21
C ASN A 338 -6.48 -12.71 -1.10
N ASP A 339 -5.32 -13.32 -1.27
CA ASP A 339 -4.27 -12.86 -2.20
C ASP A 339 -4.72 -12.89 -3.68
N ALA A 340 -5.95 -13.32 -3.97
CA ALA A 340 -6.50 -13.35 -5.32
C ALA A 340 -6.95 -11.97 -5.85
N LEU A 341 -7.06 -10.96 -5.00
CA LEU A 341 -7.45 -9.61 -5.39
C LEU A 341 -6.47 -8.58 -4.86
N GLN A 342 -6.29 -7.50 -5.61
CA GLN A 342 -5.43 -6.39 -5.23
C GLN A 342 -6.04 -5.06 -5.66
N VAL A 343 -5.77 -4.01 -4.87
CA VAL A 343 -6.10 -2.63 -5.21
C VAL A 343 -4.90 -1.98 -5.90
N VAL A 344 -5.12 -1.31 -7.03
CA VAL A 344 -4.07 -0.74 -7.89
C VAL A 344 -4.32 0.73 -8.22
N GLY A 345 -3.23 1.42 -8.58
CA GLY A 345 -3.25 2.84 -8.94
C GLY A 345 -3.42 3.77 -7.73
N PRO A 346 -3.24 5.09 -7.91
CA PRO A 346 -3.59 6.07 -6.89
C PRO A 346 -5.12 6.18 -6.73
N VAL A 347 -5.56 6.72 -5.61
CA VAL A 347 -6.94 7.19 -5.47
C VAL A 347 -7.15 8.35 -6.44
N PHE A 348 -8.25 8.31 -7.20
CA PHE A 348 -8.67 9.36 -8.12
C PHE A 348 -10.09 9.79 -7.80
N GLN A 349 -10.54 10.90 -8.37
CA GLN A 349 -11.88 11.46 -8.11
C GLN A 349 -12.20 11.56 -6.60
N PRO A 350 -11.47 12.39 -5.83
CA PRO A 350 -11.72 12.56 -4.39
C PRO A 350 -13.17 12.97 -4.13
N GLN A 351 -13.80 12.37 -3.13
CA GLN A 351 -15.21 12.56 -2.78
C GLN A 351 -15.38 12.55 -1.26
N GLY A 352 -16.09 13.52 -0.69
CA GLY A 352 -16.48 13.47 0.71
C GLY A 352 -17.75 12.65 0.90
N TYR A 353 -17.85 11.88 1.98
CA TYR A 353 -19.11 11.30 2.44
C TYR A 353 -19.74 12.16 3.51
N GLY A 354 -21.02 12.47 3.35
CA GLY A 354 -21.81 13.21 4.34
C GLY A 354 -23.14 12.54 4.64
N MET A 355 -23.81 13.05 5.67
CA MET A 355 -25.24 12.81 5.88
C MET A 355 -26.05 13.72 4.96
N VAL A 356 -27.19 13.20 4.52
CA VAL A 356 -28.14 13.91 3.66
C VAL A 356 -29.33 14.33 4.49
N PHE A 357 -29.82 15.54 4.28
CA PHE A 357 -31.02 16.10 4.89
C PHE A 357 -31.91 16.76 3.82
N PRO A 358 -33.21 16.98 4.10
CA PRO A 358 -34.06 17.81 3.27
C PRO A 358 -33.48 19.23 3.13
N SER A 359 -33.70 19.87 1.98
CA SER A 359 -33.25 21.24 1.77
C SER A 359 -33.86 22.22 2.78
N GLY A 360 -33.01 23.10 3.33
CA GLY A 360 -33.36 24.08 4.35
C GLY A 360 -33.29 23.55 5.78
N SER A 361 -32.70 22.37 6.02
CA SER A 361 -32.67 21.76 7.35
C SER A 361 -31.71 22.48 8.30
N GLU A 362 -32.26 23.12 9.34
CA GLU A 362 -31.46 23.87 10.32
C GLU A 362 -30.69 22.96 11.30
N ILE A 363 -31.04 21.67 11.40
CA ILE A 363 -30.38 20.71 12.31
C ILE A 363 -28.95 20.35 11.86
N ILE A 364 -28.60 20.63 10.60
CA ILE A 364 -27.28 20.33 10.03
C ILE A 364 -26.18 21.07 10.79
N THR A 365 -26.39 22.34 11.11
CA THR A 365 -25.38 23.19 11.75
C THR A 365 -24.88 22.64 13.11
N PRO A 366 -25.74 22.26 14.07
CA PRO A 366 -25.27 21.65 15.31
C PRO A 366 -24.62 20.27 15.09
N ILE A 367 -25.09 19.46 14.13
CA ILE A 367 -24.50 18.16 13.80
C ILE A 367 -23.08 18.35 13.22
N ASP A 368 -22.91 19.25 12.26
CA ASP A 368 -21.62 19.59 11.66
C ASP A 368 -20.60 20.03 12.72
N LEU A 369 -21.05 20.79 13.71
CA LEU A 369 -20.17 21.22 14.79
C LEU A 369 -19.69 20.05 15.66
N GLU A 370 -20.51 19.03 15.89
CA GLU A 370 -20.06 17.80 16.56
C GLU A 370 -19.13 16.99 15.67
N PHE A 371 -19.39 16.85 14.36
CA PHE A 371 -18.46 16.20 13.44
C PHE A 371 -17.11 16.91 13.37
N LEU A 372 -17.07 18.25 13.43
CA LEU A 372 -15.81 19.00 13.52
C LEU A 372 -15.06 18.70 14.82
N LYS A 373 -15.75 18.67 15.96
CA LYS A 373 -15.12 18.33 17.25
C LYS A 373 -14.53 16.93 17.24
N GLN A 374 -15.27 15.94 16.73
CA GLN A 374 -14.82 14.56 16.59
C GLN A 374 -13.58 14.43 15.68
N ARG A 375 -13.41 15.33 14.70
CA ARG A 375 -12.19 15.41 13.89
C ARG A 375 -11.03 16.07 14.62
N GLU A 376 -11.30 17.07 15.45
CA GLU A 376 -10.30 17.83 16.20
C GLU A 376 -9.76 17.08 17.43
N ASP A 377 -10.61 16.30 18.10
CA ASP A 377 -10.26 15.55 19.31
C ASP A 377 -9.63 14.17 19.04
N GLY A 378 -9.69 13.70 17.79
CA GLY A 378 -9.08 12.46 17.33
C GLY A 378 -10.04 11.27 17.22
N PHE A 379 -11.32 11.41 17.61
CA PHE A 379 -12.31 10.33 17.53
C PHE A 379 -12.46 9.78 16.11
N ALA A 380 -12.58 10.66 15.12
CA ALA A 380 -12.66 10.26 13.70
C ALA A 380 -11.41 9.49 13.24
N ALA A 381 -10.23 9.85 13.72
CA ALA A 381 -8.99 9.15 13.39
C ALA A 381 -8.94 7.75 14.03
N ASP A 382 -9.39 7.63 15.28
CA ASP A 382 -9.48 6.34 15.97
C ASP A 382 -10.47 5.39 15.28
N LEU A 383 -11.62 5.91 14.83
CA LEU A 383 -12.58 5.15 14.03
C LEU A 383 -12.00 4.74 12.67
N SER A 384 -11.27 5.63 12.01
CA SER A 384 -10.60 5.31 10.75
C SER A 384 -9.61 4.15 10.93
N SER A 385 -8.80 4.19 11.98
CA SER A 385 -7.87 3.10 12.27
C SER A 385 -8.59 1.79 12.61
N LYS A 386 -9.69 1.86 13.37
CA LYS A 386 -10.50 0.70 13.76
C LYS A 386 -11.17 0.00 12.56
N TYR A 387 -11.73 0.76 11.62
CA TYR A 387 -12.57 0.22 10.54
C TYR A 387 -11.88 0.11 9.18
N LEU A 388 -10.93 1.00 8.91
CA LEU A 388 -10.29 1.15 7.60
C LEU A 388 -8.81 0.75 7.62
N GLY A 389 -8.20 0.69 8.81
CA GLY A 389 -6.79 0.32 8.98
C GLY A 389 -5.81 1.42 8.59
N ASP A 390 -6.29 2.67 8.52
CA ASP A 390 -5.51 3.87 8.21
C ASP A 390 -4.72 4.41 9.42
#